data_AF-A0A957CDJ3-F1
#
_entry.id   AF-A0A957CDJ3-F1
#
_cell.length_a   1.000
_cell.length_b   1.000
_cell.length_c   1.000
_cell.angle_alpha   90.00
_cell.angle_beta   90.00
_cell.angle_gamma   90.00
#
_symmetry.space_group_name_H-M   'P 1'
#
loop_
_entity.id
_entity.type
_entity.pdbx_description
1 polymer ?
#
loop_
_entity_poly.entity_id
_entity_poly.type
_entity_poly.pdbx_seq_one_letter_code
_entity_poly.pdbx_strand_id
1 'polypeptide(L)'
;MNERFEALKQQLKQWNGRRRLRDGLLWLPRGLLIGLLLGVVVATVARFRPLLTNREVGLVAGGLGLVGLLGAVIWLISQRRDLLQQARFADRQFLLKERASTAVEIQTQQLDATPTFADLQLNDTLTAVRRVDTKAMLPFTVNRQDWLVILVAVVLLGTAVLLPNAQESELLKSRAIQETIAEQVEALEALQEEIIQNPELTDEQKEELTEPIQNALEGLEQGNLSQ
;
A
#
# COMPACT_ATOMS: atom_id res chain seq x y z
N MET A 1 -24.02 -4.76 36.19
CA MET A 1 -24.13 -4.19 34.83
C MET A 1 -25.32 -4.85 34.16
N ASN A 2 -26.27 -4.07 33.63
CA ASN A 2 -27.59 -4.55 33.20
C ASN A 2 -27.46 -5.45 31.95
N GLU A 3 -27.83 -6.74 32.00
CA GLU A 3 -27.69 -7.69 30.87
C GLU A 3 -28.31 -7.18 29.56
N ARG A 4 -29.41 -6.44 29.67
CA ARG A 4 -30.11 -5.78 28.57
C ARG A 4 -29.24 -4.75 27.85
N PHE A 5 -28.40 -4.03 28.57
CA PHE A 5 -27.49 -3.04 27.97
C PHE A 5 -26.32 -3.73 27.26
N GLU A 6 -25.85 -4.88 27.75
CA GLU A 6 -24.89 -5.71 27.02
C GLU A 6 -25.47 -6.22 25.69
N ALA A 7 -26.73 -6.65 25.68
CA ALA A 7 -27.41 -7.07 24.45
C ALA A 7 -27.45 -5.93 23.41
N LEU A 8 -27.76 -4.70 23.84
CA LEU A 8 -27.69 -3.52 22.96
C LEU A 8 -26.28 -3.27 22.45
N LYS A 9 -25.25 -3.31 23.32
CA LYS A 9 -23.85 -3.15 22.93
C LYS A 9 -23.40 -4.19 21.91
N GLN A 10 -23.78 -5.45 22.11
CA GLN A 10 -23.46 -6.53 21.19
C GLN A 10 -24.12 -6.30 19.82
N GLN A 11 -25.39 -5.87 19.79
CA GLN A 11 -26.09 -5.59 18.55
C GLN A 11 -25.45 -4.42 17.77
N LEU A 12 -25.09 -3.33 18.46
CA LEU A 12 -24.38 -2.20 17.86
C LEU A 12 -23.02 -2.63 17.28
N LYS A 13 -22.27 -3.47 18.01
CA LYS A 13 -21.00 -4.04 17.52
C LYS A 13 -21.20 -4.90 16.28
N GLN A 14 -22.24 -5.74 16.23
CA GLN A 14 -22.55 -6.56 15.05
C GLN A 14 -22.87 -5.69 13.83
N TRP A 15 -23.68 -4.64 14.00
CA TRP A 15 -24.00 -3.69 12.93
C TRP A 15 -22.77 -2.92 12.47
N ASN A 16 -21.89 -2.51 13.39
CA ASN A 16 -20.63 -1.88 13.04
C ASN A 16 -19.70 -2.83 12.29
N GLY A 17 -19.63 -4.12 12.67
CA GLY A 17 -18.89 -5.14 11.94
C GLY A 17 -19.39 -5.29 10.50
N ARG A 18 -20.71 -5.40 10.31
CA ARG A 18 -21.33 -5.46 8.98
C ARG A 18 -21.06 -4.21 8.16
N ARG A 19 -21.16 -3.03 8.78
CA ARG A 19 -20.81 -1.76 8.14
C ARG A 19 -19.36 -1.75 7.67
N ARG A 20 -18.41 -2.19 8.50
CA ARG A 20 -16.98 -2.25 8.13
C ARG A 20 -16.74 -3.18 6.95
N LEU A 21 -17.45 -4.31 6.87
CA LEU A 21 -17.39 -5.20 5.71
C LEU A 21 -17.94 -4.52 4.44
N ARG A 22 -19.09 -3.85 4.53
CA ARG A 22 -19.67 -3.10 3.41
C ARG A 22 -18.74 -1.97 2.94
N ASP A 23 -18.24 -1.17 3.88
CA ASP A 23 -17.35 -0.05 3.58
C ASP A 23 -16.01 -0.59 3.02
N GLY A 24 -15.50 -1.71 3.54
CA GLY A 24 -14.32 -2.40 3.00
C GLY A 24 -14.51 -2.85 1.55
N LEU A 25 -15.69 -3.36 1.21
CA LEU A 25 -16.02 -3.78 -0.16
C LEU A 25 -16.03 -2.63 -1.17
N LEU A 26 -16.18 -1.39 -0.70
CA LEU A 26 -16.12 -0.17 -1.51
C LEU A 26 -14.71 0.43 -1.54
N TRP A 27 -13.99 0.43 -0.41
CA TRP A 27 -12.70 1.11 -0.28
C TRP A 27 -11.50 0.25 -0.69
N LEU A 28 -11.54 -1.08 -0.52
CA LEU A 28 -10.45 -1.96 -0.93
C LEU A 28 -10.20 -1.93 -2.45
N PRO A 29 -11.22 -2.01 -3.32
CA PRO A 29 -11.01 -1.90 -4.76
C PRO A 29 -10.42 -0.54 -5.15
N ARG A 30 -10.84 0.55 -4.48
CA ARG A 30 -10.33 1.90 -4.75
C ARG A 30 -8.88 2.07 -4.34
N GLY A 31 -8.48 1.55 -3.18
CA GLY A 31 -7.08 1.53 -2.76
C GLY A 31 -6.20 0.77 -3.74
N LEU A 32 -6.64 -0.43 -4.13
CA LEU A 32 -5.96 -1.23 -5.15
C LEU A 32 -5.86 -0.49 -6.48
N LEU A 33 -6.96 0.13 -6.93
CA LEU A 33 -7.03 0.88 -8.19
C LEU A 33 -6.02 2.03 -8.21
N ILE A 34 -5.89 2.80 -7.13
CA ILE A 34 -4.90 3.88 -7.04
C ILE A 34 -3.48 3.31 -7.23
N GLY A 35 -3.16 2.21 -6.56
CA GLY A 35 -1.86 1.54 -6.69
C GLY A 35 -1.60 1.01 -8.11
N LEU A 36 -2.60 0.38 -8.73
CA LEU A 36 -2.49 -0.11 -10.10
C LEU A 36 -2.36 1.01 -11.13
N LEU A 37 -3.07 2.12 -10.97
CA LEU A 37 -2.93 3.29 -11.86
C LEU A 37 -1.53 3.89 -11.77
N LEU A 38 -0.95 3.99 -10.58
CA LEU A 38 0.45 4.40 -10.42
C LEU A 38 1.39 3.40 -11.11
N GLY A 39 1.11 2.09 -10.99
CA GLY A 39 1.82 1.06 -11.73
C GLY A 39 1.76 1.26 -13.25
N VAL A 40 0.60 1.61 -13.80
CA VAL A 40 0.42 1.89 -15.24
C VAL A 40 1.26 3.10 -15.67
N VAL A 41 1.32 4.14 -14.83
CA VAL A 41 2.18 5.30 -15.08
C VAL A 41 3.66 4.89 -15.12
N VAL A 42 4.12 4.10 -14.15
CA VAL A 42 5.50 3.58 -14.11
C VAL A 42 5.81 2.74 -15.35
N ALA A 43 4.92 1.83 -15.72
CA ALA A 43 5.08 0.98 -16.91
C ALA A 43 5.16 1.82 -18.19
N THR A 44 4.35 2.87 -18.28
CA THR A 44 4.38 3.80 -19.42
C THR A 44 5.71 4.55 -19.49
N VAL A 45 6.22 5.06 -18.37
CA VAL A 45 7.50 5.77 -18.31
C VAL A 45 8.67 4.84 -18.67
N ALA A 46 8.66 3.60 -18.18
CA ALA A 46 9.67 2.59 -18.51
C ALA A 46 9.70 2.19 -19.99
N ARG A 47 8.64 2.51 -20.75
CA ARG A 47 8.61 2.32 -22.21
C ARG A 47 9.36 3.40 -22.97
N PHE A 48 9.47 4.59 -22.40
CA PHE A 48 10.16 5.73 -23.01
C PHE A 48 11.56 5.96 -22.45
N ARG A 49 11.87 5.42 -21.27
CA ARG A 49 13.16 5.57 -20.60
C ARG A 49 13.73 4.20 -20.22
N PRO A 50 15.02 3.91 -20.50
CA PRO A 50 15.69 2.69 -20.07
C PRO A 50 15.98 2.79 -18.57
N LEU A 51 14.95 2.63 -17.74
CA LEU A 51 15.07 2.68 -16.27
C LEU A 51 14.85 1.30 -15.64
N LEU A 52 13.87 0.55 -16.16
CA LEU A 52 13.39 -0.69 -15.56
C LEU A 52 13.27 -1.79 -16.61
N THR A 53 13.62 -3.02 -16.22
CA THR A 53 13.29 -4.23 -16.99
C THR A 53 11.79 -4.54 -16.91
N ASN A 54 11.24 -5.36 -17.81
CA ASN A 54 9.81 -5.70 -17.78
C ASN A 54 9.45 -6.44 -16.48
N ARG A 55 10.38 -7.25 -15.96
CA ARG A 55 10.24 -7.90 -14.65
C ARG A 55 10.19 -6.89 -13.51
N GLU A 56 11.09 -5.90 -13.51
CA GLU A 56 11.10 -4.82 -12.52
C GLU A 56 9.82 -3.99 -12.57
N VAL A 57 9.31 -3.67 -13.76
CA VAL A 57 8.00 -3.00 -13.94
C VAL A 57 6.89 -3.80 -13.28
N GLY A 58 6.83 -5.12 -13.50
CA GLY A 58 5.84 -6.01 -12.89
C GLY A 58 5.93 -6.01 -11.36
N LEU A 59 7.15 -6.08 -10.81
CA LEU A 59 7.38 -6.04 -9.35
C LEU A 59 6.98 -4.69 -8.74
N VAL A 60 7.36 -3.58 -9.37
CA VAL A 60 7.03 -2.23 -8.89
C VAL A 60 5.52 -1.99 -8.99
N ALA A 61 4.89 -2.32 -10.10
CA ALA A 61 3.44 -2.16 -10.27
C ALA A 61 2.65 -3.05 -9.29
N GLY A 62 3.09 -4.30 -9.09
CA GLY A 62 2.52 -5.20 -8.07
C GLY A 62 2.70 -4.64 -6.65
N GLY A 63 3.90 -4.13 -6.34
CA GLY A 63 4.20 -3.48 -5.06
C GLY A 63 3.33 -2.26 -4.80
N LEU A 64 3.14 -1.38 -5.79
CA LEU A 64 2.25 -0.21 -5.69
C LEU A 64 0.79 -0.63 -5.47
N GLY A 65 0.33 -1.67 -6.17
CA GLY A 65 -0.99 -2.28 -5.94
C GLY A 65 -1.16 -2.76 -4.50
N LEU A 66 -0.15 -3.46 -3.96
CA LEU A 66 -0.16 -3.92 -2.56
C LEU A 66 -0.15 -2.75 -1.57
N VAL A 67 0.67 -1.73 -1.79
CA VAL A 67 0.71 -0.52 -0.95
C VAL A 67 -0.66 0.18 -0.93
N GLY A 68 -1.29 0.33 -2.10
CA GLY A 68 -2.63 0.91 -2.20
C GLY A 68 -3.68 0.10 -1.44
N LEU A 69 -3.64 -1.23 -1.55
CA LEU A 69 -4.51 -2.14 -0.81
C LEU A 69 -4.29 -2.04 0.71
N LEU A 70 -3.03 -2.10 1.15
CA LEU A 70 -2.66 -1.98 2.57
C LEU A 70 -3.07 -0.63 3.14
N GLY A 71 -2.88 0.47 2.39
CA GLY A 71 -3.34 1.80 2.78
C GLY A 71 -4.84 1.84 3.03
N ALA A 72 -5.65 1.22 2.15
CA ALA A 72 -7.09 1.10 2.36
C ALA A 72 -7.46 0.25 3.58
N VAL A 73 -6.75 -0.85 3.83
CA VAL A 73 -6.94 -1.68 5.03
C VAL A 73 -6.61 -0.90 6.30
N ILE A 74 -5.48 -0.21 6.34
CA ILE A 74 -5.06 0.61 7.49
C ILE A 74 -6.10 1.69 7.76
N TRP A 75 -6.57 2.38 6.72
CA TRP A 75 -7.62 3.39 6.82
C TRP A 75 -8.95 2.81 7.37
N LEU A 76 -9.33 1.60 6.96
CA LEU A 76 -10.54 0.94 7.45
C LEU A 76 -10.41 0.48 8.92
N ILE A 77 -9.20 0.13 9.36
CA ILE A 77 -8.92 -0.27 10.75
C ILE A 77 -8.76 0.95 11.67
N SER A 78 -8.23 2.07 11.15
CA SER A 78 -8.04 3.30 11.93
C SER A 78 -9.35 4.01 12.30
N GLN A 79 -10.45 3.76 11.56
CA GLN A 79 -11.79 4.25 11.90
C GLN A 79 -12.43 3.55 13.12
N ARG A 80 -11.81 3.72 14.29
CA ARG A 80 -12.40 3.30 15.57
C ARG A 80 -13.58 4.23 15.89
N ARG A 81 -14.77 3.64 16.02
CA ARG A 81 -15.99 4.35 16.41
C ARG A 81 -16.33 4.03 17.85
N ASP A 82 -16.53 5.05 18.66
CA ASP A 82 -17.03 4.89 20.01
C ASP A 82 -18.45 4.29 20.01
N LEU A 83 -18.96 3.89 21.17
CA LEU A 83 -20.27 3.27 21.29
C LEU A 83 -21.41 4.23 20.88
N LEU A 84 -21.26 5.51 21.18
CA LEU A 84 -22.27 6.52 20.89
C LEU A 84 -22.40 6.80 19.38
N GLN A 85 -21.28 6.86 18.66
CA GLN A 85 -21.20 6.97 17.22
C GLN A 85 -21.81 5.74 16.53
N GLN A 86 -21.61 4.54 17.09
CA GLN A 86 -22.27 3.33 16.61
C GLN A 86 -23.79 3.42 16.79
N ALA A 87 -24.25 3.92 17.93
CA ALA A 87 -25.67 4.13 18.20
C ALA A 87 -26.29 5.17 17.26
N ARG A 88 -25.67 6.35 17.12
CA ARG A 88 -26.11 7.41 16.19
C ARG A 88 -26.15 6.94 14.74
N PHE A 89 -25.17 6.13 14.33
CA PHE A 89 -25.19 5.50 13.02
C PHE A 89 -26.40 4.57 12.88
N ALA A 90 -26.65 3.73 13.88
CA ALA A 90 -27.80 2.82 13.88
C ALA A 90 -29.14 3.59 13.83
N ASP A 91 -29.26 4.68 14.57
CA ASP A 91 -30.47 5.52 14.55
C ASP A 91 -30.77 6.08 13.16
N ARG A 92 -29.73 6.56 12.47
CA ARG A 92 -29.86 7.10 11.09
C ARG A 92 -30.10 6.00 10.07
N GLN A 93 -29.36 4.89 10.17
CA GLN A 93 -29.37 3.82 9.18
C GLN A 93 -30.62 2.94 9.26
N PHE A 94 -31.15 2.73 10.47
CA PHE A 94 -32.28 1.85 10.74
C PHE A 94 -33.54 2.60 11.22
N LEU A 95 -33.53 3.94 11.13
CA LEU A 95 -34.66 4.82 11.46
C LEU A 95 -35.19 4.62 12.90
N LEU A 96 -34.28 4.42 13.85
CA LEU A 96 -34.63 4.15 15.25
C LEU A 96 -35.03 5.41 16.05
N LYS A 97 -35.02 6.60 15.43
CA LYS A 97 -35.46 7.87 16.04
C LYS A 97 -34.74 8.18 17.36
N GLU A 98 -33.42 8.08 17.36
CA GLU A 98 -32.53 8.38 18.51
C GLU A 98 -32.67 7.42 19.71
N ARG A 99 -33.50 6.38 19.61
CA ARG A 99 -33.67 5.39 20.68
C ARG A 99 -32.34 4.75 21.10
N ALA A 100 -31.47 4.43 20.15
CA ALA A 100 -30.20 3.78 20.45
C ALA A 100 -29.22 4.78 21.09
N SER A 101 -29.08 5.99 20.53
CA SER A 101 -28.19 7.02 21.08
C SER A 101 -28.61 7.44 22.48
N THR A 102 -29.90 7.73 22.70
CA THR A 102 -30.41 8.13 24.02
C THR A 102 -30.24 7.02 25.06
N ALA A 103 -30.47 5.75 24.70
CA ALA A 103 -30.24 4.65 25.62
C ALA A 103 -28.75 4.52 26.01
N VAL A 104 -27.83 4.79 25.08
CA VAL A 104 -26.38 4.81 25.37
C VAL A 104 -26.01 6.02 26.22
N GLU A 105 -26.52 7.22 25.92
CA GLU A 105 -26.23 8.45 26.67
C GLU A 105 -26.69 8.33 28.14
N ILE A 106 -27.87 7.75 28.39
CA ILE A 106 -28.37 7.49 29.75
C ILE A 106 -27.47 6.49 30.48
N GLN A 107 -27.14 5.36 29.85
CA GLN A 107 -26.36 4.30 30.49
C GLN A 107 -24.87 4.64 30.66
N THR A 108 -24.38 5.65 29.95
CA THR A 108 -23.02 6.18 30.07
C THR A 108 -22.95 7.45 30.91
N GLN A 109 -24.05 7.83 31.58
CA GLN A 109 -24.15 9.02 32.44
C GLN A 109 -23.87 10.34 31.70
N GLN A 110 -24.10 10.36 30.39
CA GLN A 110 -24.06 11.58 29.57
C GLN A 110 -25.41 12.31 29.52
N LEU A 111 -26.49 11.61 29.90
CA LEU A 111 -27.83 12.15 30.04
C LEU A 111 -28.46 11.63 31.34
N ASP A 112 -28.93 12.55 32.18
CA ASP A 112 -29.58 12.20 33.42
C ASP A 112 -31.02 11.73 33.17
N ALA A 113 -31.39 10.59 33.75
CA ALA A 113 -32.75 10.08 33.76
C ALA A 113 -33.01 9.35 35.07
N THR A 114 -34.25 9.42 35.58
CA THR A 114 -34.63 8.56 36.71
C THR A 114 -34.50 7.08 36.31
N PRO A 115 -34.17 6.18 37.26
CA PRO A 115 -33.96 4.76 36.95
C PRO A 115 -35.12 4.11 36.18
N THR A 116 -36.35 4.53 36.47
CA THR A 116 -37.56 4.07 35.79
C THR A 116 -37.58 4.44 34.31
N PHE A 117 -37.28 5.70 33.96
CA PHE A 117 -37.20 6.12 32.56
C PHE A 117 -36.02 5.48 31.84
N ALA A 118 -34.88 5.31 32.53
CA ALA A 118 -33.73 4.61 31.97
C ALA A 118 -34.05 3.16 31.57
N ASP A 119 -34.80 2.44 32.42
CA ASP A 119 -35.23 1.07 32.14
C ASP A 119 -36.30 0.99 31.03
N LEU A 120 -37.25 1.91 31.01
CA LEU A 120 -38.27 1.98 29.95
C LEU A 120 -37.65 2.31 28.60
N GLN A 121 -36.73 3.28 28.55
CA GLN A 121 -36.00 3.65 27.33
C GLN A 121 -35.21 2.46 26.80
N LEU A 122 -34.46 1.76 27.66
CA LEU A 122 -33.68 0.59 27.24
C LEU A 122 -34.58 -0.53 26.68
N ASN A 123 -35.75 -0.74 27.28
CA ASN A 123 -36.70 -1.75 26.81
C ASN A 123 -37.35 -1.37 25.46
N ASP A 124 -37.73 -0.10 25.27
CA ASP A 124 -38.24 0.39 23.98
C ASP A 124 -37.17 0.26 22.89
N THR A 125 -35.92 0.66 23.19
CA THR A 125 -34.79 0.52 22.27
C THR A 125 -34.58 -0.93 21.86
N LEU A 126 -34.56 -1.88 22.80
CA LEU A 126 -34.39 -3.30 22.46
C LEU A 126 -35.55 -3.84 21.61
N THR A 127 -36.78 -3.40 21.88
CA THR A 127 -37.95 -3.79 21.09
C THR A 127 -37.85 -3.26 19.66
N ALA A 128 -37.43 -2.00 19.48
CA ALA A 128 -37.23 -1.40 18.17
C ALA A 128 -36.08 -2.07 17.40
N VAL A 129 -34.95 -2.31 18.07
CA VAL A 129 -33.76 -2.97 17.52
C VAL A 129 -34.06 -4.37 16.99
N ARG A 130 -34.90 -5.16 17.67
CA ARG A 130 -35.30 -6.51 17.23
C ARG A 130 -36.10 -6.52 15.93
N ARG A 131 -36.74 -5.41 15.57
CA ARG A 131 -37.55 -5.28 14.35
C ARG A 131 -36.73 -4.86 13.13
N VAL A 132 -35.44 -4.55 13.31
CA VAL A 132 -34.57 -4.10 12.22
C VAL A 132 -34.22 -5.25 11.29
N ASP A 133 -34.61 -5.12 10.02
CA ASP A 133 -34.05 -5.96 8.96
C ASP A 133 -32.71 -5.38 8.49
N THR A 134 -31.64 -5.88 9.10
CA THR A 134 -30.27 -5.49 8.77
C THR A 134 -29.87 -5.77 7.33
N LYS A 135 -30.45 -6.79 6.68
CA LYS A 135 -30.06 -7.19 5.32
C LYS A 135 -30.64 -6.24 4.30
N ALA A 136 -31.91 -5.87 4.46
CA ALA A 136 -32.59 -4.93 3.59
C ALA A 136 -32.05 -3.49 3.76
N MET A 137 -31.82 -3.05 5.00
CA MET A 137 -31.40 -1.67 5.29
C MET A 137 -29.89 -1.45 5.15
N LEU A 138 -29.06 -2.49 5.27
CA LEU A 138 -27.61 -2.41 5.11
C LEU A 138 -27.10 -3.48 4.11
N PRO A 139 -27.45 -3.34 2.82
CA PRO A 139 -27.03 -4.28 1.79
C PRO A 139 -25.54 -4.16 1.48
N PHE A 140 -24.96 -5.25 0.98
CA PHE A 140 -23.62 -5.23 0.41
C PHE A 140 -23.71 -4.76 -1.04
N THR A 141 -23.13 -3.60 -1.32
CA THR A 141 -23.08 -3.03 -2.66
C THR A 141 -21.67 -3.14 -3.20
N VAL A 142 -21.53 -3.73 -4.39
CA VAL A 142 -20.27 -3.79 -5.14
C VAL A 142 -20.39 -2.83 -6.32
N ASN A 143 -19.46 -1.89 -6.46
CA ASN A 143 -19.40 -1.06 -7.65
C ASN A 143 -18.70 -1.83 -8.78
N ARG A 144 -19.49 -2.32 -9.76
CA ARG A 144 -18.95 -3.07 -10.91
C ARG A 144 -17.97 -2.24 -11.75
N GLN A 145 -18.13 -0.92 -11.78
CA GLN A 145 -17.24 -0.02 -12.52
C GLN A 145 -15.81 -0.06 -11.95
N ASP A 146 -15.67 -0.05 -10.63
CA ASP A 146 -14.36 -0.11 -9.95
C ASP A 146 -13.62 -1.41 -10.35
N TRP A 147 -14.33 -2.53 -10.39
CA TRP A 147 -13.76 -3.82 -10.82
C TRP A 147 -13.41 -3.88 -12.30
N LEU A 148 -14.21 -3.25 -13.16
CA LEU A 148 -13.91 -3.16 -14.59
C LEU A 148 -12.62 -2.36 -14.81
N VAL A 149 -12.46 -1.22 -14.13
CA VAL A 149 -11.24 -0.41 -14.23
C VAL A 149 -10.01 -1.16 -13.70
N ILE A 150 -10.16 -1.89 -12.58
CA ILE A 150 -9.10 -2.77 -12.07
C ILE A 150 -8.72 -3.83 -13.11
N LEU A 151 -9.71 -4.50 -13.72
CA LEU A 151 -9.47 -5.50 -14.76
C LEU A 151 -8.70 -4.89 -15.94
N VAL A 152 -9.12 -3.71 -16.42
CA VAL A 152 -8.42 -3.00 -17.50
C VAL A 152 -6.99 -2.64 -17.10
N ALA A 153 -6.77 -2.14 -15.89
CA ALA A 153 -5.42 -1.82 -15.40
C ALA A 153 -4.53 -3.07 -15.31
N VAL A 154 -5.07 -4.19 -14.82
CA VAL A 154 -4.35 -5.48 -14.77
C VAL A 154 -4.01 -5.98 -16.17
N VAL A 155 -4.94 -5.89 -17.12
CA VAL A 155 -4.69 -6.25 -18.52
C VAL A 155 -3.60 -5.37 -19.12
N LEU A 156 -3.68 -4.05 -18.94
CA LEU A 156 -2.66 -3.11 -19.42
C LEU A 156 -1.28 -3.42 -18.85
N LEU A 157 -1.19 -3.63 -17.53
CA LEU A 157 0.07 -4.00 -16.87
C LEU A 157 0.59 -5.36 -17.35
N GLY A 158 -0.29 -6.36 -17.49
CA GLY A 158 0.06 -7.66 -18.02
C GLY A 158 0.63 -7.55 -19.45
N THR A 159 -0.02 -6.76 -20.31
CA THR A 159 0.49 -6.51 -21.66
C THR A 159 1.82 -5.76 -21.65
N ALA A 160 2.01 -4.79 -20.75
CA ALA A 160 3.25 -4.03 -20.64
C ALA A 160 4.43 -4.90 -20.17
N VAL A 161 4.19 -5.88 -19.30
CA VAL A 161 5.22 -6.82 -18.81
C VAL A 161 5.53 -7.91 -19.84
N LEU A 162 4.54 -8.37 -20.60
CA LEU A 162 4.71 -9.46 -21.58
C LEU A 162 5.26 -8.97 -22.93
N LEU A 163 4.97 -7.73 -23.32
CA LEU A 163 5.41 -7.19 -24.61
C LEU A 163 6.91 -6.82 -24.58
N PRO A 164 7.71 -7.27 -25.56
CA PRO A 164 9.13 -6.94 -25.63
C PRO A 164 9.34 -5.42 -25.58
N ASN A 165 10.25 -4.94 -24.73
CA ASN A 165 10.60 -3.53 -24.59
C ASN A 165 11.96 -3.25 -25.25
N ALA A 166 11.99 -2.35 -26.23
CA ALA A 166 13.24 -1.95 -26.87
C ALA A 166 14.22 -1.34 -25.84
N GLN A 167 13.70 -0.54 -24.90
CA GLN A 167 14.50 0.10 -23.86
C GLN A 167 15.08 -0.90 -22.86
N GLU A 168 14.48 -2.07 -22.69
CA GLU A 168 15.03 -3.12 -21.83
C GLU A 168 16.32 -3.69 -22.43
N SER A 169 16.38 -3.86 -23.76
CA SER A 169 17.59 -4.35 -24.41
C SER A 169 18.75 -3.36 -24.32
N GLU A 170 18.47 -2.06 -24.42
CA GLU A 170 19.48 -1.01 -24.24
C GLU A 170 19.94 -0.91 -22.79
N LEU A 171 19.00 -0.98 -21.84
CA LEU A 171 19.28 -1.01 -20.41
C LEU A 171 20.19 -2.19 -20.03
N LEU A 172 19.87 -3.41 -20.49
CA LEU A 172 20.67 -4.60 -20.17
C LEU A 172 22.09 -4.49 -20.74
N LYS A 173 22.25 -3.96 -21.96
CA LYS A 173 23.57 -3.68 -22.55
C LYS A 173 24.34 -2.66 -21.73
N SER A 174 23.69 -1.55 -21.36
CA SER A 174 24.31 -0.50 -20.54
C SER A 174 24.73 -1.02 -19.18
N ARG A 175 23.91 -1.85 -18.52
CA ARG A 175 24.23 -2.48 -17.23
C ARG A 175 25.40 -3.45 -17.35
N ALA A 176 25.43 -4.28 -18.40
CA ALA A 176 26.54 -5.19 -18.66
C ALA A 176 27.87 -4.44 -18.89
N ILE A 177 27.85 -3.34 -19.65
CA ILE A 177 29.04 -2.50 -19.86
C ILE A 177 29.51 -1.90 -18.52
N GLN A 178 28.59 -1.39 -17.69
CA GLN A 178 28.93 -0.83 -16.38
C GLN A 178 29.53 -1.88 -15.44
N GLU A 179 29.00 -3.10 -15.45
CA GLU A 179 29.53 -4.23 -14.67
C GLU A 179 30.95 -4.58 -15.13
N THR A 180 31.21 -4.65 -16.43
CA THR A 180 32.56 -4.90 -16.96
C THR A 180 33.54 -3.78 -16.60
N ILE A 181 33.11 -2.50 -16.65
CA ILE A 181 33.94 -1.37 -16.23
C ILE A 181 34.26 -1.48 -14.73
N ALA A 182 33.27 -1.81 -13.89
CA ALA A 182 33.47 -1.97 -12.45
C ALA A 182 34.46 -3.09 -12.13
N GLU A 183 34.36 -4.25 -12.80
CA GLU A 183 35.31 -5.36 -12.65
C GLU A 183 36.74 -4.94 -13.08
N GLN A 184 36.88 -4.16 -14.16
CA GLN A 184 38.18 -3.66 -14.62
C GLN A 184 38.79 -2.67 -13.63
N VAL A 185 37.98 -1.77 -13.06
CA VAL A 185 38.42 -0.84 -12.02
C VAL A 185 38.90 -1.61 -10.79
N GLU A 186 38.12 -2.57 -10.28
CA GLU A 186 38.50 -3.40 -9.12
C GLU A 186 39.79 -4.18 -9.39
N ALA A 187 39.97 -4.73 -10.59
CA ALA A 187 41.20 -5.43 -10.96
C ALA A 187 42.43 -4.51 -11.05
N LEU A 188 42.27 -3.29 -11.59
CA LEU A 188 43.34 -2.30 -11.68
C LEU A 188 43.72 -1.76 -10.28
N GLU A 189 42.74 -1.53 -9.41
CA GLU A 189 42.98 -1.14 -8.01
C GLU A 189 43.72 -2.25 -7.24
N ALA A 190 43.32 -3.51 -7.39
CA ALA A 190 44.00 -4.64 -6.78
C ALA A 190 45.46 -4.78 -7.26
N LEU A 191 45.70 -4.61 -8.57
CA LEU A 191 47.05 -4.60 -9.14
C LEU A 191 47.90 -3.45 -8.60
N GLN A 192 47.31 -2.26 -8.46
CA GLN A 192 47.99 -1.10 -7.86
C GLN A 192 48.37 -1.39 -6.41
N GLU A 193 47.46 -1.98 -5.62
CA GLU A 193 47.72 -2.34 -4.23
C GLU A 193 48.84 -3.40 -4.12
N GLU A 194 48.83 -4.41 -4.99
CA GLU A 194 49.89 -5.43 -5.05
C GLU A 194 51.27 -4.82 -5.35
N ILE A 195 51.35 -3.88 -6.30
CA ILE A 195 52.60 -3.17 -6.64
C ILE A 195 53.09 -2.33 -5.45
N ILE A 196 52.19 -1.60 -4.79
CA ILE A 196 52.55 -0.74 -3.65
C ILE A 196 53.04 -1.59 -2.45
N GLN A 197 52.38 -2.71 -2.19
CA GLN A 197 52.71 -3.61 -1.08
C GLN A 197 53.92 -4.50 -1.34
N ASN A 198 54.38 -4.62 -2.59
CA ASN A 198 55.51 -5.47 -2.93
C ASN A 198 56.82 -4.93 -2.30
N PRO A 199 57.48 -5.70 -1.40
CA PRO A 199 58.72 -5.28 -0.75
C PRO A 199 59.96 -5.41 -1.67
N GLU A 200 59.85 -6.06 -2.82
CA GLU A 200 60.97 -6.28 -3.76
C GLU A 200 61.18 -5.12 -4.74
N LEU A 201 60.20 -4.21 -4.86
CA LEU A 201 60.26 -3.05 -5.75
C LEU A 201 60.79 -1.82 -5.03
N THR A 202 61.68 -1.05 -5.68
CA THR A 202 62.08 0.27 -5.19
C THR A 202 60.95 1.28 -5.34
N ASP A 203 61.00 2.39 -4.60
CA ASP A 203 59.96 3.42 -4.67
C ASP A 203 59.82 3.99 -6.09
N GLU A 204 60.92 4.15 -6.83
CA GLU A 204 60.89 4.59 -8.24
C GLU A 204 60.22 3.56 -9.16
N GLN A 205 60.42 2.25 -8.93
CA GLN A 205 59.78 1.19 -9.72
C GLN A 205 58.28 1.08 -9.43
N LYS A 206 57.87 1.33 -8.19
CA LYS A 206 56.45 1.39 -7.82
C LYS A 206 55.75 2.55 -8.52
N GLU A 207 56.39 3.72 -8.55
CA GLU A 207 55.85 4.90 -9.22
C GLU A 207 55.72 4.67 -10.75
N GLU A 208 56.76 4.12 -11.39
CA GLU A 208 56.74 3.79 -12.84
C GLU A 208 55.64 2.77 -13.21
N LEU A 209 55.38 1.78 -12.35
CA LEU A 209 54.36 0.75 -12.61
C LEU A 209 52.93 1.19 -12.24
N THR A 210 52.77 2.16 -11.33
CA THR A 210 51.44 2.64 -10.90
C THR A 210 50.92 3.79 -11.75
N GLU A 211 51.78 4.61 -12.36
CA GLU A 211 51.40 5.69 -13.28
C GLU A 211 50.45 5.23 -14.42
N PRO A 212 50.74 4.16 -15.19
CA PRO A 212 49.84 3.70 -16.26
C PRO A 212 48.49 3.17 -15.72
N ILE A 213 48.47 2.61 -14.51
CA ILE A 213 47.25 2.14 -13.86
C ILE A 213 46.38 3.32 -13.45
N GLN A 214 46.96 4.37 -12.85
CA GLN A 214 46.25 5.60 -12.48
C GLN A 214 45.64 6.29 -13.71
N ASN A 215 46.42 6.39 -14.80
CA ASN A 215 45.93 6.95 -16.06
C ASN A 215 44.77 6.14 -16.66
N ALA A 216 44.81 4.81 -16.56
CA ALA A 216 43.72 3.93 -17.02
C ALA A 216 42.46 4.09 -16.16
N LEU A 217 42.60 4.19 -14.83
CA LEU A 217 41.50 4.44 -13.90
C LEU A 217 40.84 5.79 -14.17
N GLU A 218 41.62 6.88 -14.32
CA GLU A 218 41.08 8.19 -14.67
C GLU A 218 40.34 8.17 -16.02
N GLY A 219 40.85 7.44 -17.01
CA GLY A 219 40.20 7.28 -18.32
C GLY A 219 38.84 6.58 -18.24
N LEU A 220 38.74 5.55 -17.41
CA LEU A 220 37.49 4.81 -17.16
C LEU A 220 36.46 5.65 -16.38
N GLU A 221 36.90 6.44 -15.40
CA GLU A 221 36.04 7.34 -14.62
C GLU A 221 35.45 8.48 -15.45
N GLN A 222 36.24 9.05 -16.37
CA GLN A 222 35.78 10.14 -17.24
C GLN A 222 34.84 9.67 -18.35
N GLY A 223 34.56 8.36 -18.46
CA GLY A 223 33.76 7.77 -19.54
C GLY A 223 34.35 7.99 -20.92
N ASN A 224 35.62 8.40 -20.99
CA ASN A 224 36.31 8.79 -22.20
C ASN A 224 37.04 7.57 -22.75
N LEU A 225 36.26 6.58 -23.17
CA LEU A 225 36.76 5.52 -24.05
C LEU A 225 37.00 6.17 -25.41
N SER A 226 38.15 6.81 -25.57
CA SER A 226 38.64 7.28 -26.85
C SER A 226 38.73 6.08 -27.81
N GLN A 227 37.95 6.14 -28.89
CA GLN A 227 38.31 5.55 -30.17
C GLN A 227 38.55 6.68 -31.16
#